data_AF-A0A261EQA1-F1
#
_entry.id   AF-A0A261EQA1-F1
#
_cell.length_a   1.000
_cell.length_b   1.000
_cell.length_c   1.000
_cell.angle_alpha   90.00
_cell.angle_beta   90.00
_cell.angle_gamma   90.00
#
_symmetry.space_group_name_H-M   'P 1'
#
loop_
_entity.id
_entity.type
_entity.pdbx_description
1 polymer ?
#
loop_
_entity_poly.entity_id
_entity_poly.type
_entity_poly.pdbx_seq_one_letter_code
_entity_poly.pdbx_strand_id
1 'polypeptide(L)'
;MTALRNTRKTTDRLIDMARDLNYEDCGFEWADATPIMDADEMLDGVKRSEILRAMFFGSIEDGVSYLDAMVRWNGLGNLEIVSTFALENEAWNERDEIIGAYREAFGVDRLDEAMRGMDTDEA
;
A
#
# COMPACT_ATOMS: atom_id res chain seq x y z
N MET A 1 -18.60 5.32 15.01
CA MET A 1 -17.66 4.73 14.02
C MET A 1 -18.04 3.27 13.93
N THR A 2 -18.47 2.81 12.77
CA THR A 2 -18.76 1.38 12.56
C THR A 2 -17.46 0.60 12.74
N ALA A 3 -17.51 -0.48 13.52
CA ALA A 3 -16.32 -1.31 13.75
C ALA A 3 -15.94 -2.01 12.44
N LEU A 4 -14.78 -1.66 11.89
CA LEU A 4 -14.23 -2.30 10.71
C LEU A 4 -13.65 -3.66 11.08
N ARG A 5 -13.74 -4.61 10.17
CA ARG A 5 -13.11 -5.92 10.29
C ARG A 5 -11.79 -5.94 9.49
N ASN A 6 -10.74 -6.51 10.08
CA ASN A 6 -9.48 -6.77 9.39
C ASN A 6 -9.67 -7.93 8.40
N THR A 7 -10.07 -7.57 7.18
CA THR A 7 -10.14 -8.48 6.04
C THR A 7 -9.31 -7.87 4.91
N ARG A 8 -8.84 -8.73 4.01
CA ARG A 8 -8.12 -8.28 2.80
C ARG A 8 -8.89 -7.20 2.03
N LYS A 9 -10.20 -7.33 1.93
CA LYS A 9 -11.06 -6.35 1.26
C LYS A 9 -11.03 -4.98 1.95
N THR A 10 -11.06 -4.96 3.28
CA THR A 10 -10.96 -3.73 4.05
C THR A 10 -9.57 -3.12 3.94
N THR A 11 -8.51 -3.92 4.04
CA THR A 11 -7.12 -3.43 3.91
C THR A 11 -6.82 -2.93 2.50
N ASP A 12 -7.29 -3.61 1.45
CA ASP A 12 -7.16 -3.14 0.06
C ASP A 12 -7.80 -1.75 -0.11
N ARG A 13 -8.98 -1.54 0.49
CA ARG A 13 -9.64 -0.23 0.47
C ARG A 13 -8.90 0.85 1.25
N LEU A 14 -8.29 0.50 2.38
CA LEU A 14 -7.46 1.42 3.15
C LEU A 14 -6.20 1.81 2.36
N ILE A 15 -5.59 0.86 1.63
CA ILE A 15 -4.45 1.13 0.74
C ILE A 15 -4.87 2.07 -0.39
N ASP A 16 -6.03 1.85 -1.02
CA ASP A 16 -6.55 2.74 -2.06
C ASP A 16 -6.81 4.16 -1.52
N MET A 17 -7.35 4.28 -0.30
CA MET A 17 -7.51 5.58 0.36
C MET A 17 -6.17 6.26 0.65
N ALA A 18 -5.16 5.51 1.10
CA ALA A 18 -3.83 6.02 1.36
C ALA A 18 -3.13 6.50 0.07
N ARG A 19 -3.34 5.81 -1.06
CA ARG A 19 -2.89 6.26 -2.39
C ARG A 19 -3.55 7.57 -2.81
N ASP A 20 -4.88 7.66 -2.68
CA ASP A 20 -5.64 8.89 -2.92
C ASP A 20 -5.07 10.07 -2.09
N LEU A 21 -4.74 9.81 -0.82
CA LEU A 21 -4.14 10.78 0.09
C LEU A 21 -2.70 11.16 -0.30
N ASN A 22 -1.91 10.22 -0.81
CA ASN A 22 -0.55 10.52 -1.24
C ASN A 22 -0.52 11.48 -2.45
N TYR A 23 -1.55 11.45 -3.32
CA TYR A 23 -1.72 12.46 -4.37
C TYR A 23 -1.99 13.88 -3.83
N GLU A 24 -2.46 14.00 -2.59
CA GLU A 24 -2.71 15.27 -1.89
C GLU A 24 -1.60 15.58 -0.84
N ASP A 25 -0.42 14.98 -0.97
CA ASP A 25 0.76 15.24 -0.11
C ASP A 25 0.54 14.92 1.38
N CYS A 26 -0.26 13.89 1.68
CA CYS A 26 -0.62 13.52 3.05
C CYS A 26 0.33 12.49 3.72
N GLY A 27 1.51 12.22 3.15
CA GLY A 27 2.58 11.45 3.82
C GLY A 27 2.32 9.94 3.97
N PHE A 28 1.63 9.33 3.00
CA PHE A 28 1.40 7.88 2.94
C PHE A 28 2.19 7.26 1.78
N GLU A 29 3.49 7.58 1.66
CA GLU A 29 4.31 7.16 0.51
C GLU A 29 4.44 5.64 0.41
N TRP A 30 4.27 4.94 1.53
CA TRP A 30 4.26 3.49 1.58
C TRP A 30 3.15 2.86 0.73
N ALA A 31 2.04 3.57 0.50
CA ALA A 31 0.88 3.09 -0.24
C ALA A 31 1.13 3.01 -1.76
N ASP A 32 2.15 3.73 -2.25
CA ASP A 32 2.60 3.68 -3.65
C ASP A 32 3.48 2.46 -3.97
N ALA A 33 3.52 1.49 -3.04
CA ALA A 33 4.13 0.19 -3.29
C ALA A 33 3.54 -0.47 -4.54
N THR A 34 4.43 -0.92 -5.42
CA THR A 34 4.09 -1.52 -6.71
C THR A 34 4.57 -2.98 -6.74
N PRO A 35 3.82 -3.92 -7.34
CA PRO A 35 4.30 -5.29 -7.50
C PRO A 35 5.69 -5.33 -8.15
N ILE A 36 6.59 -6.16 -7.62
CA ILE A 36 7.95 -6.28 -8.15
C ILE A 36 7.98 -6.69 -9.64
N MET A 37 6.92 -7.37 -10.09
CA MET A 37 6.70 -7.77 -11.48
C MET A 37 6.45 -6.57 -12.40
N ASP A 38 5.79 -5.54 -11.88
CA ASP A 38 5.38 -4.35 -12.63
C ASP A 38 6.43 -3.24 -12.51
N ALA A 39 7.35 -3.35 -11.54
CA ALA A 39 8.48 -2.42 -11.37
C ALA A 39 9.41 -2.33 -12.60
N ASP A 40 9.46 -3.34 -13.47
CA ASP A 40 10.23 -3.32 -14.72
C ASP A 40 9.68 -2.27 -15.71
N GLU A 41 8.37 -1.97 -15.65
CA GLU A 41 7.75 -0.92 -16.49
C GLU A 41 8.06 0.49 -15.99
N MET A 42 8.35 0.65 -14.69
CA MET A 42 8.63 1.95 -14.07
C MET A 42 10.07 2.43 -14.26
N LEU A 43 11.01 1.54 -14.57
CA LEU A 43 12.46 1.79 -14.45
C LEU A 43 13.25 1.85 -15.77
N ASP A 44 12.58 2.15 -16.90
CA ASP A 44 13.16 2.44 -18.23
C ASP A 44 13.52 1.21 -19.11
N GLY A 45 12.76 1.05 -20.21
CA GLY A 45 13.02 0.45 -21.55
C GLY A 45 14.08 -0.63 -21.81
N VAL A 46 14.75 -1.18 -20.81
CA VAL A 46 15.87 -2.10 -20.90
C VAL A 46 15.46 -3.40 -20.24
N LYS A 47 15.58 -4.51 -20.98
CA LYS A 47 15.32 -5.88 -20.49
C LYS A 47 15.77 -6.05 -19.03
N ARG A 48 14.88 -6.52 -18.14
CA ARG A 48 15.13 -6.89 -16.72
C ARG A 48 16.40 -6.25 -16.17
N SER A 49 16.25 -5.00 -15.74
CA SER A 49 17.36 -4.15 -15.31
C SER A 49 18.26 -4.83 -14.26
N GLU A 50 19.51 -4.37 -14.16
CA GLU A 50 20.43 -4.76 -13.08
C GLU A 50 19.84 -4.51 -11.68
N ILE A 51 18.81 -3.65 -11.57
CA ILE A 51 18.03 -3.40 -10.35
C ILE A 51 17.25 -4.65 -9.95
N LEU A 52 16.48 -5.26 -10.87
CA LEU A 52 15.82 -6.54 -10.59
C LEU A 52 16.84 -7.61 -10.22
N ARG A 53 17.99 -7.69 -10.92
CA ARG A 53 19.06 -8.63 -10.55
C ARG A 53 19.63 -8.34 -9.14
N ALA A 54 19.89 -7.09 -8.79
CA ALA A 54 20.37 -6.70 -7.47
C ALA A 54 19.33 -6.97 -6.38
N MET A 55 18.04 -6.85 -6.68
CA MET A 55 16.92 -7.20 -5.80
C MET A 55 16.73 -8.73 -5.66
N PHE A 56 17.04 -9.51 -6.70
CA PHE A 56 17.01 -10.98 -6.65
C PHE A 56 18.23 -11.57 -5.91
N PHE A 57 19.36 -10.86 -5.86
CA PHE A 57 20.57 -11.31 -5.14
C PHE A 57 20.77 -10.61 -3.78
N GLY A 58 20.13 -9.47 -3.54
CA GLY A 58 20.03 -8.82 -2.24
C GLY A 58 18.80 -9.35 -1.52
N SER A 59 19.01 -10.26 -0.58
CA SER A 59 18.03 -10.88 0.31
C SER A 59 16.60 -10.30 0.20
N ILE A 60 15.76 -10.97 -0.59
CA ILE A 60 14.33 -10.95 -0.32
C ILE A 60 14.18 -11.29 1.16
N GLU A 61 13.44 -10.50 1.93
CA GLU A 61 13.22 -10.77 3.34
C GLU A 61 12.78 -12.25 3.50
N ASP A 62 13.44 -12.98 4.41
CA ASP A 62 13.25 -14.43 4.53
C ASP A 62 11.75 -14.75 4.68
N GLY A 63 11.18 -15.43 3.68
CA GLY A 63 9.76 -15.80 3.66
C GLY A 63 8.86 -14.99 2.74
N VAL A 64 9.36 -13.96 2.05
CA VAL A 64 8.56 -13.22 1.04
C VAL A 64 8.59 -13.96 -0.30
N SER A 65 7.42 -14.42 -0.75
CA SER A 65 7.25 -14.99 -2.08
C SER A 65 7.36 -13.88 -3.13
N TYR A 66 7.99 -14.18 -4.26
CA TYR A 66 8.04 -13.28 -5.41
C TYR A 66 6.65 -12.83 -5.90
N LEU A 67 5.62 -13.66 -5.71
CA LEU A 67 4.24 -13.32 -6.08
C LEU A 67 3.59 -12.30 -5.13
N ASP A 68 4.15 -12.15 -3.92
CA ASP A 68 3.65 -11.27 -2.88
C ASP A 68 4.63 -10.12 -2.60
N ALA A 69 5.67 -9.98 -3.42
CA ALA A 69 6.71 -8.97 -3.25
C ALA A 69 6.29 -7.64 -3.91
N MET A 70 6.37 -6.59 -3.12
CA MET A 70 6.08 -5.21 -3.50
C MET A 70 7.33 -4.36 -3.31
N VAL A 71 7.50 -3.37 -4.17
CA VAL A 71 8.62 -2.43 -4.15
C VAL A 71 8.09 -1.07 -3.78
N ARG A 72 8.71 -0.42 -2.78
CA ARG A 72 8.35 0.95 -2.36
C ARG A 72 9.58 1.78 -2.05
N TRP A 73 9.39 3.09 -1.99
CA TRP A 73 10.35 4.00 -1.38
C TRP A 73 10.05 4.11 0.11
N ASN A 74 11.07 3.95 0.96
CA ASN A 74 10.92 4.25 2.38
C ASN A 74 11.14 5.74 2.66
N GLY A 75 10.82 6.18 3.88
CA GLY A 75 10.98 7.58 4.31
C GLY A 75 12.43 8.12 4.30
N LEU A 76 13.42 7.27 3.97
CA LEU A 76 14.82 7.69 3.75
C LEU A 76 15.16 7.86 2.28
N GLY A 77 14.19 7.66 1.37
CA GLY A 77 14.39 7.72 -0.08
C GLY A 77 15.14 6.51 -0.64
N ASN A 78 15.12 5.37 0.06
CA ASN A 78 15.70 4.12 -0.45
C ASN A 78 14.59 3.19 -0.96
N LEU A 79 14.90 2.40 -1.99
CA LEU A 79 14.04 1.30 -2.42
C LEU A 79 14.12 0.14 -1.44
N GLU A 80 12.96 -0.40 -1.07
CA GLU A 80 12.85 -1.62 -0.28
C GLU A 80 11.81 -2.58 -0.85
N ILE A 81 11.97 -3.87 -0.55
CA ILE A 81 11.04 -4.93 -0.91
C ILE A 81 10.27 -5.30 0.35
N VAL A 82 8.95 -5.25 0.26
CA VAL A 82 8.04 -5.65 1.34
C VAL A 82 7.05 -6.69 0.81
N SER A 83 6.44 -7.44 1.72
CA SER A 83 5.34 -8.33 1.32
C SER A 83 4.01 -7.57 1.23
N THR A 84 3.07 -8.08 0.43
CA THR A 84 1.67 -7.64 0.44
C THR A 84 1.09 -7.67 1.86
N PHE A 85 1.41 -8.70 2.64
CA PHE A 85 0.97 -8.82 4.03
C PHE A 85 1.50 -7.69 4.93
N ALA A 86 2.75 -7.25 4.71
CA ALA A 86 3.30 -6.11 5.44
C ALA A 86 2.51 -4.82 5.14
N LEU A 87 2.17 -4.57 3.87
CA LEU A 87 1.34 -3.43 3.48
C LEU A 87 -0.08 -3.51 4.04
N GLU A 88 -0.71 -4.68 3.99
CA GLU A 88 -2.05 -4.91 4.58
C GLU A 88 -2.04 -4.62 6.09
N ASN A 89 -0.98 -5.05 6.79
CA ASN A 89 -0.80 -4.76 8.22
C ASN A 89 -0.57 -3.28 8.49
N GLU A 90 0.25 -2.60 7.69
CA GLU A 90 0.52 -1.17 7.82
C GLU A 90 -0.76 -0.36 7.63
N ALA A 91 -1.50 -0.64 6.55
CA ALA A 91 -2.81 -0.07 6.29
C ALA A 91 -3.80 -0.29 7.45
N TRP A 92 -3.82 -1.50 8.02
CA TRP A 92 -4.69 -1.81 9.15
C TRP A 92 -4.28 -1.08 10.44
N ASN A 93 -2.97 -0.97 10.70
CA ASN A 93 -2.43 -0.31 11.88
C ASN A 93 -2.67 1.21 11.81
N GLU A 94 -2.57 1.80 10.62
CA GLU A 94 -2.78 3.23 10.36
C GLU A 94 -4.22 3.60 9.99
N ARG A 95 -5.16 2.64 9.98
CA ARG A 95 -6.53 2.84 9.49
C ARG A 95 -7.24 4.08 10.05
N ASP A 96 -7.04 4.39 11.34
CA ASP A 96 -7.72 5.52 12.00
C ASP A 96 -7.12 6.86 11.53
N GLU A 97 -5.82 6.89 11.25
CA GLU A 97 -5.11 8.02 10.65
C GLU A 97 -5.51 8.23 9.19
N ILE A 98 -5.54 7.15 8.40
CA ILE A 98 -6.01 7.16 7.00
C ILE A 98 -7.45 7.70 6.93
N ILE A 99 -8.37 7.18 7.74
CA ILE A 99 -9.77 7.63 7.76
C ILE A 99 -9.88 9.10 8.18
N GLY A 100 -9.09 9.53 9.18
CA GLY A 100 -9.03 10.91 9.63
C GLY A 100 -8.56 11.85 8.52
N ALA A 101 -7.40 11.55 7.92
CA ALA A 101 -6.81 12.33 6.83
C ALA A 101 -7.74 12.37 5.61
N TYR A 102 -8.33 11.23 5.21
CA TYR A 102 -9.25 11.16 4.07
C TYR A 102 -10.48 12.06 4.28
N ARG A 103 -11.02 12.07 5.51
CA ARG A 103 -12.13 12.96 5.87
C ARG A 103 -11.74 14.43 5.76
N GLU A 104 -10.54 14.78 6.21
CA GLU A 104 -10.05 16.17 6.18
C GLU A 104 -9.77 16.64 4.76
N ALA A 105 -9.13 15.81 3.93
CA ALA A 105 -8.78 16.13 2.55
C ALA A 105 -10.01 16.18 1.64
N PHE A 106 -10.93 15.23 1.77
CA PHE A 106 -11.99 15.03 0.78
C PHE A 106 -13.43 15.17 1.30
N GLY A 107 -13.62 15.31 2.61
CA GLY A 107 -14.93 15.43 3.23
C GLY A 107 -15.64 14.10 3.49
N VAL A 108 -16.79 14.20 4.18
CA VAL A 108 -17.54 13.04 4.68
C VAL A 108 -18.18 12.22 3.55
N ASP A 109 -18.70 12.87 2.51
CA ASP A 109 -19.41 12.17 1.43
C ASP A 109 -18.46 11.23 0.65
N ARG A 110 -17.23 11.69 0.36
CA ARG A 110 -16.23 10.85 -0.32
C ARG A 110 -15.70 9.76 0.60
N LEU A 111 -15.55 10.04 1.90
CA LEU A 111 -15.20 9.02 2.89
C LEU A 111 -16.25 7.90 2.91
N ASP A 112 -17.54 8.25 2.97
CA ASP A 112 -18.63 7.26 2.98
C ASP A 112 -18.64 6.40 1.71
N GLU A 113 -18.30 6.98 0.55
CA GLU A 113 -18.12 6.24 -0.70
C GLU A 113 -16.90 5.32 -0.66
N ALA A 114 -15.75 5.80 -0.17
CA ALA A 114 -14.52 5.01 -0.07
C ALA A 114 -14.69 3.80 0.86
N MET A 115 -15.38 4.02 2.00
CA MET A 115 -15.71 2.99 2.98
C MET A 115 -16.83 2.04 2.52
N ARG A 116 -17.55 2.37 1.43
CA ARG A 116 -18.63 1.52 0.93
C ARG A 116 -18.10 0.15 0.51
N GLY A 117 -18.57 -0.87 1.21
CA GLY A 117 -18.22 -2.25 0.95
C GLY A 117 -17.00 -2.75 1.73
N MET A 118 -16.41 -1.95 2.63
CA MET A 118 -15.55 -2.52 3.66
C MET A 118 -16.33 -3.49 4.55
N ASP A 119 -15.67 -4.53 5.03
CA ASP A 119 -16.31 -5.49 5.93
C ASP A 119 -16.36 -4.89 7.34
N THR A 120 -17.54 -4.95 7.96
CA THR A 120 -17.80 -4.44 9.31
C THR A 120 -18.14 -5.58 10.26
N ASP A 121 -17.94 -5.37 11.56
CA ASP A 121 -18.30 -6.37 12.59
C ASP A 121 -19.82 -6.50 12.80
N GLU A 122 -20.61 -5.60 12.21
CA GLU A 122 -22.07 -5.73 12.16
C GLU A 122 -22.47 -6.61 10.96
N ALA A 123 -23.05 -7.77 11.27
CA ALA A 123 -23.66 -8.72 10.33
C ALA A 123 -25.12 -8.38 10.03
#